data_AF-A0A9P9PXN7-F1
#
_entry.id   AF-A0A9P9PXN7-F1
#
_cell.length_a   1.000
_cell.length_b   1.000
_cell.length_c   1.000
_cell.angle_alpha   90.00
_cell.angle_beta   90.00
_cell.angle_gamma   90.00
#
_symmetry.space_group_name_H-M   'P 1'
#
loop_
_entity.id
_entity.type
_entity.pdbx_description
1 polymer ?
#
loop_
_entity_poly.entity_id
_entity_poly.type
_entity_poly.pdbx_seq_one_letter_code
_entity_poly.pdbx_strand_id
1 'polypeptide(L)'
;MLLPTFLSLVLPALSIPLNTRSTESWSIPTMNVHLMGRDTGIPGNTWPENRKFNTTLDFALTLPSSTVQCSANWKYQQISTVETSCADALGVSFHLSPTPAGAFGDAAWTLTITRKGDDGTFVASQVIENNSAGGENSYLSCVGGPPYDGIRCNLNGWAGKPGPIALTATSQ
;
A
#
# COMPACT_ATOMS: atom_id res chain seq x y z
N MET A 1 -21.41 38.52 -63.36
CA MET A 1 -21.28 38.01 -61.97
C MET A 1 -19.92 37.34 -61.83
N LEU A 2 -18.98 37.97 -61.13
CA LEU A 2 -17.64 37.44 -60.83
C LEU A 2 -17.68 36.91 -59.39
N LEU A 3 -17.43 35.60 -59.20
CA LEU A 3 -17.31 34.99 -57.87
C LEU A 3 -15.87 35.13 -57.36
N PRO A 4 -15.65 35.54 -56.09
CA PRO A 4 -14.33 35.58 -55.49
C PRO A 4 -13.95 34.20 -54.92
N THR A 5 -12.75 33.74 -55.28
CA THR A 5 -12.16 32.49 -54.78
C THR A 5 -11.47 32.78 -53.44
N PHE A 6 -12.04 32.30 -52.34
CA PHE A 6 -11.41 32.37 -51.02
C PHE A 6 -10.33 31.28 -50.89
N LEU A 7 -9.07 31.72 -50.74
CA LEU A 7 -7.91 30.87 -50.49
C LEU A 7 -7.82 30.61 -48.97
N SER A 8 -8.23 29.43 -48.51
CA SER A 8 -8.08 29.03 -47.11
C SER A 8 -6.65 28.59 -46.81
N LEU A 9 -5.93 29.39 -46.02
CA LEU A 9 -4.67 28.95 -45.39
C LEU A 9 -4.96 27.92 -44.31
N VAL A 10 -4.51 26.68 -44.53
CA VAL A 10 -4.52 25.61 -43.53
C VAL A 10 -3.22 25.72 -42.73
N LEU A 11 -3.30 26.16 -41.47
CA LEU A 11 -2.16 26.09 -40.55
C LEU A 11 -1.97 24.64 -40.07
N PRO A 12 -0.75 24.09 -40.08
CA PRO A 12 -0.47 22.81 -39.46
C PRO A 12 -0.50 22.97 -37.93
N ALA A 13 -1.49 22.35 -37.29
CA ALA A 13 -1.51 22.22 -35.84
C ALA A 13 -0.37 21.27 -35.42
N LEU A 14 0.62 21.80 -34.70
CA LEU A 14 1.66 21.02 -34.03
C LEU A 14 1.02 20.24 -32.87
N SER A 15 0.64 18.99 -33.11
CA SER A 15 0.26 18.04 -32.07
C SER A 15 1.52 17.59 -31.33
N ILE A 16 1.77 18.20 -30.17
CA ILE A 16 2.78 17.71 -29.22
C ILE A 16 2.29 16.32 -28.73
N PRO A 17 3.07 15.25 -28.90
CA PRO A 17 2.69 13.96 -28.35
C PRO A 17 2.64 14.08 -26.82
N LEU A 18 1.48 13.78 -26.24
CA LEU A 18 1.34 13.59 -24.80
C LEU A 18 2.26 12.41 -24.43
N ASN A 19 3.29 12.65 -23.61
CA ASN A 19 4.07 11.56 -23.02
C ASN A 19 3.09 10.69 -22.20
N THR A 20 2.70 9.56 -22.74
CA THR A 20 1.85 8.60 -22.03
C THR A 20 2.69 7.98 -20.93
N ARG A 21 2.29 8.18 -19.67
CA ARG A 21 2.92 7.49 -18.54
C ARG A 21 2.75 5.99 -18.72
N SER A 22 3.83 5.26 -18.54
CA SER A 22 3.80 3.79 -18.56
C SER A 22 3.19 3.28 -17.26
N THR A 23 2.45 2.18 -17.33
CA THR A 23 1.84 1.55 -16.16
C THR A 23 2.25 0.10 -16.01
N GLU A 24 2.28 -0.35 -14.76
CA GLU A 24 2.49 -1.76 -14.41
C GLU A 24 1.38 -2.24 -13.49
N SER A 25 1.06 -3.54 -13.58
CA SER A 25 0.15 -4.21 -12.65
C SER A 25 0.96 -4.97 -11.62
N TRP A 26 0.80 -4.62 -10.35
CA TRP A 26 1.39 -5.33 -9.22
C TRP A 26 0.30 -5.95 -8.37
N SER A 27 0.66 -6.89 -7.50
CA SER A 27 -0.28 -7.42 -6.51
C SER A 27 0.38 -7.76 -5.19
N ILE A 28 -0.38 -7.64 -4.09
CA ILE A 28 0.01 -8.12 -2.77
C ILE A 28 -0.88 -9.32 -2.42
N PRO A 29 -0.43 -10.56 -2.68
CA PRO A 29 -1.23 -11.76 -2.40
C PRO A 29 -1.26 -12.13 -0.92
N THR A 30 -0.27 -11.68 -0.14
CA THR A 30 -0.20 -11.94 1.30
C THR A 30 0.23 -10.68 2.02
N MET A 31 -0.42 -10.40 3.14
CA MET A 31 -0.05 -9.34 4.08
C MET A 31 -0.47 -9.80 5.46
N ASN A 32 0.47 -9.74 6.39
CA ASN A 32 0.29 -10.10 7.79
C ASN A 32 0.75 -8.92 8.64
N VAL A 33 -0.06 -8.55 9.63
CA VAL A 33 0.29 -7.56 10.63
C VAL A 33 0.10 -8.18 12.00
N HIS A 34 1.09 -8.03 12.86
CA HIS A 34 1.03 -8.50 14.23
C HIS A 34 1.34 -7.35 15.17
N LEU A 35 0.39 -6.97 16.01
CA LEU A 35 0.49 -5.78 16.85
C LEU A 35 -0.02 -6.05 18.27
N MET A 36 0.44 -5.23 19.21
CA MET A 36 -0.29 -5.06 20.47
C MET A 36 -1.56 -4.27 20.16
N GLY A 37 -2.73 -4.81 20.48
CA GLY A 37 -4.00 -4.11 20.32
C GLY A 37 -4.31 -3.28 21.55
N ARG A 38 -5.11 -2.20 21.36
CA ARG A 38 -5.68 -1.47 22.49
C ARG A 38 -6.38 -2.44 23.42
N ASP A 39 -7.23 -3.31 22.90
CA ASP A 39 -8.09 -4.20 23.69
C ASP A 39 -7.47 -5.61 23.90
N THR A 40 -6.14 -5.68 23.96
CA THR A 40 -5.39 -6.91 24.22
C THR A 40 -4.45 -6.73 25.41
N GLY A 41 -3.95 -7.82 25.99
CA GLY A 41 -3.21 -7.79 27.25
C GLY A 41 -3.99 -8.42 28.41
N ILE A 42 -3.64 -8.02 29.63
CA ILE A 42 -4.47 -8.26 30.82
C ILE A 42 -5.62 -7.24 30.90
N PRO A 43 -6.69 -7.50 31.70
CA PRO A 43 -7.74 -6.52 31.93
C PRO A 43 -7.18 -5.13 32.25
N GLY A 44 -7.67 -4.11 31.53
CA GLY A 44 -7.14 -2.75 31.60
C GLY A 44 -6.05 -2.43 30.59
N ASN A 45 -5.90 -3.23 29.52
CA ASN A 45 -5.05 -2.93 28.35
C ASN A 45 -3.58 -2.70 28.70
N THR A 46 -3.15 -3.28 29.82
CA THR A 46 -1.80 -3.11 30.34
C THR A 46 -0.94 -4.28 29.88
N TRP A 47 0.11 -3.99 29.12
CA TRP A 47 1.10 -4.98 28.73
C TRP A 47 2.26 -4.94 29.72
N PRO A 48 2.57 -6.03 30.43
CA PRO A 48 3.76 -6.05 31.28
C PRO A 48 5.00 -5.92 30.41
N GLU A 49 6.03 -5.22 30.92
CA GLU A 49 7.18 -4.80 30.11
C GLU A 49 7.87 -5.97 29.41
N ASN A 50 7.96 -7.11 30.08
CA ASN A 50 8.55 -8.35 29.54
C ASN A 50 7.68 -9.09 28.50
N ARG A 51 6.48 -8.59 28.19
CA ARG A 51 5.57 -9.13 27.18
C ARG A 51 5.31 -8.16 26.04
N LYS A 52 5.81 -6.93 26.11
CA LYS A 52 5.70 -5.98 25.00
C LYS A 52 6.51 -6.48 23.80
N PHE A 53 5.99 -6.26 22.61
CA PHE A 53 6.68 -6.58 21.36
C PHE A 53 6.47 -5.47 20.32
N ASN A 54 7.32 -5.44 19.31
CA ASN A 54 7.17 -4.51 18.21
C ASN A 54 6.03 -4.96 17.29
N THR A 55 5.25 -4.02 16.78
CA THR A 55 4.36 -4.30 15.66
C THR A 55 5.20 -4.78 14.46
N THR A 56 4.77 -5.83 13.78
CA THR A 56 5.37 -6.29 12.52
C THR A 56 4.38 -6.15 11.37
N LEU A 57 4.91 -5.83 10.20
CA LEU A 57 4.22 -5.83 8.92
C LEU A 57 5.05 -6.66 7.94
N ASP A 58 4.47 -7.73 7.42
CA ASP A 58 5.11 -8.64 6.47
C ASP A 58 4.19 -8.83 5.26
N PHE A 59 4.68 -8.58 4.05
CA PHE A 59 3.90 -8.78 2.84
C PHE A 59 4.76 -9.21 1.65
N ALA A 60 4.15 -10.00 0.75
CA ALA A 60 4.74 -10.33 -0.53
C ALA A 60 4.24 -9.36 -1.60
N LEU A 61 5.13 -8.86 -2.45
CA LEU A 61 4.80 -8.03 -3.61
C LEU A 61 5.13 -8.81 -4.89
N THR A 62 4.12 -9.06 -5.71
CA THR A 62 4.29 -9.62 -7.06
C THR A 62 4.36 -8.48 -8.06
N LEU A 63 5.53 -8.33 -8.68
CA LEU A 63 5.84 -7.47 -9.81
C LEU A 63 5.70 -8.26 -11.13
N PRO A 64 5.74 -7.63 -12.30
CA PRO A 64 5.63 -8.34 -13.58
C PRO A 64 6.71 -9.40 -13.80
N SER A 65 7.91 -9.18 -13.24
CA SER A 65 9.09 -10.04 -13.46
C SER A 65 9.49 -10.87 -12.24
N SER A 66 8.94 -10.62 -11.05
CA SER A 66 9.44 -11.21 -9.81
C SER A 66 8.45 -11.10 -8.65
N THR A 67 8.73 -11.82 -7.57
CA THR A 67 8.06 -11.65 -6.27
C THR A 67 9.09 -11.27 -5.22
N VAL A 68 8.79 -10.23 -4.45
CA VAL A 68 9.66 -9.65 -3.43
C VAL A 68 8.97 -9.76 -2.06
N GLN A 69 9.76 -10.01 -1.01
CA GLN A 69 9.28 -9.95 0.37
C GLN A 69 9.63 -8.61 0.99
N CYS A 70 8.65 -7.96 1.59
CA CYS A 70 8.80 -6.68 2.28
C CYS A 70 8.43 -6.87 3.75
N SER A 71 9.26 -6.33 4.65
CA SER A 71 8.99 -6.37 6.08
C SER A 71 9.36 -5.04 6.73
N ALA A 72 8.61 -4.68 7.78
CA ALA A 72 8.95 -3.60 8.69
C ALA A 72 8.52 -3.99 10.11
N ASN A 73 9.18 -3.39 11.10
CA ASN A 73 8.71 -3.44 12.46
C ASN A 73 8.90 -2.09 13.15
N TRP A 74 8.05 -1.81 14.12
CA TRP A 74 8.11 -0.58 14.90
C TRP A 74 7.58 -0.81 16.31
N LYS A 75 7.94 0.07 17.24
CA LYS A 75 7.37 0.03 18.58
C LYS A 75 5.88 0.34 18.50
N TYR A 76 5.07 -0.31 19.33
CA TYR A 76 3.63 -0.07 19.38
C TYR A 76 3.26 1.42 19.39
N GLN A 77 2.30 1.81 18.54
CA GLN A 77 1.86 3.20 18.31
C GLN A 77 2.93 4.16 17.76
N GLN A 78 4.07 3.64 17.29
CA GLN A 78 5.16 4.43 16.70
C GLN A 78 5.41 4.01 15.24
N ILE A 79 4.33 3.95 14.44
CA ILE A 79 4.40 3.59 13.02
C ILE A 79 5.42 4.47 12.32
N SER A 80 6.36 3.84 11.61
CA SER A 80 7.36 4.56 10.83
C SER A 80 6.78 5.04 9.51
N THR A 81 6.96 6.32 9.20
CA THR A 81 6.71 6.90 7.87
C THR A 81 7.97 6.91 7.00
N VAL A 82 9.09 6.42 7.54
CA VAL A 82 10.37 6.36 6.83
C VAL A 82 10.32 5.29 5.75
N GLU A 83 10.91 5.59 4.60
CA GLU A 83 11.08 4.64 3.50
C GLU A 83 11.89 3.42 3.96
N THR A 84 11.34 2.24 3.72
CA THR A 84 11.91 0.94 4.08
C THR A 84 12.16 0.13 2.82
N SER A 85 13.38 -0.38 2.66
CA SER A 85 13.73 -1.24 1.51
C SER A 85 13.18 -2.65 1.69
N CYS A 86 12.65 -3.25 0.64
CA CYS A 86 12.15 -4.62 0.66
C CYS A 86 13.29 -5.63 0.46
N ALA A 87 13.80 -6.19 1.57
CA ALA A 87 14.79 -7.27 1.59
C ALA A 87 15.89 -7.16 0.50
N ASP A 88 16.23 -8.26 -0.17
CA ASP A 88 17.30 -8.35 -1.17
C ASP A 88 16.91 -7.77 -2.54
N ALA A 89 15.70 -7.21 -2.69
CA ALA A 89 15.25 -6.66 -3.96
C ALA A 89 15.78 -5.23 -4.16
N LEU A 90 16.86 -5.13 -4.93
CA LEU A 90 17.39 -3.83 -5.34
C LEU A 90 16.31 -2.97 -5.99
N GLY A 91 16.15 -1.76 -5.47
CA GLY A 91 15.26 -0.76 -6.05
C GLY A 91 13.79 -0.86 -5.62
N VAL A 92 13.38 -1.81 -4.78
CA VAL A 92 12.00 -1.87 -4.25
C VAL A 92 11.98 -1.38 -2.81
N SER A 93 11.16 -0.37 -2.55
CA SER A 93 10.96 0.18 -1.21
C SER A 93 9.49 0.52 -0.98
N PHE A 94 9.12 0.70 0.29
CA PHE A 94 7.79 1.15 0.67
C PHE A 94 7.85 2.13 1.83
N HIS A 95 6.81 2.92 1.99
CA HIS A 95 6.57 3.68 3.21
C HIS A 95 5.08 3.69 3.54
N LEU A 96 4.78 4.00 4.80
CA LEU A 96 3.43 4.13 5.31
C LEU A 96 3.10 5.60 5.55
N SER A 97 1.86 5.99 5.29
CA SER A 97 1.35 7.33 5.59
C SER A 97 -0.11 7.26 6.05
N PRO A 98 -0.65 8.36 6.64
CA PRO A 98 -2.06 8.41 6.98
C PRO A 98 -2.97 8.12 5.77
N THR A 99 -4.15 7.56 6.04
CA THR A 99 -5.21 7.47 5.02
C THR A 99 -5.67 8.89 4.64
N PRO A 100 -6.35 9.06 3.49
CA PRO A 100 -6.94 10.36 3.12
C PRO A 100 -7.93 10.91 4.16
N ALA A 101 -8.55 10.04 4.96
CA ALA A 101 -9.43 10.41 6.07
C ALA A 101 -8.65 10.79 7.37
N GLY A 102 -7.32 10.73 7.34
CA GLY A 102 -6.44 11.06 8.46
C GLY A 102 -6.21 9.91 9.45
N ALA A 103 -6.70 8.70 9.16
CA ALA A 103 -6.44 7.54 10.02
C ALA A 103 -4.98 7.08 9.87
N PHE A 104 -4.28 6.85 10.98
CA PHE A 104 -2.92 6.30 10.96
C PHE A 104 -2.69 5.46 12.22
N GLY A 105 -3.07 4.19 12.14
CA GLY A 105 -3.01 3.24 13.25
C GLY A 105 -2.39 1.92 12.82
N ASP A 106 -2.06 1.04 13.78
CA ASP A 106 -1.31 -0.21 13.55
C ASP A 106 -2.02 -1.24 12.64
N ALA A 107 -3.19 -0.95 12.07
CA ALA A 107 -3.80 -1.71 10.96
C ALA A 107 -4.59 -0.83 9.96
N ALA A 108 -4.28 0.47 9.88
CA ALA A 108 -4.94 1.42 8.99
C ALA A 108 -3.97 2.51 8.50
N TRP A 109 -3.65 2.50 7.21
CA TRP A 109 -2.67 3.41 6.57
C TRP A 109 -2.81 3.41 5.04
N THR A 110 -2.16 4.37 4.39
CA THR A 110 -1.81 4.28 2.98
C THR A 110 -0.44 3.61 2.84
N LEU A 111 -0.36 2.50 2.12
CA LEU A 111 0.89 1.86 1.72
C LEU A 111 1.31 2.43 0.36
N THR A 112 2.52 2.99 0.28
CA THR A 112 3.10 3.44 -0.98
C THR A 112 4.36 2.64 -1.28
N ILE A 113 4.43 2.06 -2.48
CA ILE A 113 5.54 1.24 -2.94
C ILE A 113 6.21 1.97 -4.10
N THR A 114 7.54 2.02 -4.07
CA THR A 114 8.38 2.55 -5.13
C THR A 114 9.25 1.43 -5.68
N ARG A 115 9.28 1.28 -7.00
CA ARG A 115 10.23 0.43 -7.73
C ARG A 115 11.12 1.31 -8.60
N LYS A 116 12.42 1.21 -8.45
CA LYS A 116 13.44 1.84 -9.29
C LYS A 116 14.13 0.77 -10.13
N GLY A 117 14.17 0.94 -11.44
CA GLY A 117 14.85 0.07 -12.38
C GLY A 117 15.39 0.83 -13.59
N ASP A 118 15.97 0.10 -14.54
CA ASP A 118 16.53 0.68 -15.77
C ASP A 118 15.44 1.32 -16.66
N ASP A 119 14.20 0.87 -16.50
CA ASP A 119 13.00 1.35 -17.16
C ASP A 119 12.32 2.52 -16.44
N GLY A 120 12.93 3.03 -15.37
CA GLY A 120 12.49 4.23 -14.65
C GLY A 120 12.03 3.95 -13.22
N THR A 121 11.30 4.92 -12.66
CA THR A 121 10.70 4.81 -11.33
C THR A 121 9.21 4.65 -11.44
N PHE A 122 8.67 3.60 -10.84
CA PHE A 122 7.24 3.32 -10.77
C PHE A 122 6.76 3.44 -9.33
N VAL A 123 5.57 4.02 -9.16
CA VAL A 123 4.95 4.21 -7.84
C VAL A 123 3.52 3.71 -7.87
N ALA A 124 3.14 2.96 -6.83
CA ALA A 124 1.76 2.58 -6.55
C ALA A 124 1.43 2.89 -5.08
N SER A 125 0.18 3.29 -4.82
CA SER A 125 -0.31 3.54 -3.47
C SER A 125 -1.68 2.89 -3.28
N GLN A 126 -1.93 2.36 -2.08
CA GLN A 126 -3.21 1.78 -1.73
C GLN A 126 -3.55 2.04 -0.26
N VAL A 127 -4.79 2.42 -0.01
CA VAL A 127 -5.34 2.51 1.35
C VAL A 127 -5.62 1.10 1.86
N ILE A 128 -5.12 0.80 3.05
CA ILE A 128 -5.28 -0.46 3.76
C ILE A 128 -6.01 -0.16 5.06
N GLU A 129 -7.13 -0.83 5.28
CA GLU A 129 -7.94 -0.74 6.49
C GLU A 129 -8.28 -2.16 6.98
N ASN A 130 -8.72 -2.24 8.24
CA ASN A 130 -9.08 -3.48 8.88
C ASN A 130 -10.52 -3.50 9.38
N ASN A 131 -11.15 -4.69 9.35
CA ASN A 131 -12.44 -5.00 9.97
C ASN A 131 -13.60 -4.01 9.66
N SER A 132 -13.54 -3.30 8.54
CA SER A 132 -14.62 -2.44 8.07
C SER A 132 -15.48 -3.23 7.08
N ALA A 133 -16.54 -3.87 7.59
CA ALA A 133 -17.40 -4.74 6.79
C ALA A 133 -17.97 -4.01 5.56
N GLY A 134 -17.68 -4.54 4.37
CA GLY A 134 -18.09 -3.93 3.10
C GLY A 134 -17.27 -2.72 2.66
N GLY A 135 -16.24 -2.33 3.42
CA GLY A 135 -15.33 -1.25 3.05
C GLY A 135 -14.43 -1.64 1.89
N GLU A 136 -14.31 -0.74 0.89
CA GLU A 136 -13.52 -0.97 -0.32
C GLU A 136 -12.03 -1.23 -0.04
N ASN A 137 -11.52 -0.62 1.04
CA ASN A 137 -10.13 -0.69 1.49
C ASN A 137 -9.93 -1.63 2.68
N SER A 138 -10.99 -2.32 3.13
CA SER A 138 -10.94 -3.21 4.31
C SER A 138 -10.31 -4.56 3.97
N TYR A 139 -9.03 -4.56 3.60
CA TYR A 139 -8.33 -5.78 3.20
C TYR A 139 -7.98 -6.70 4.37
N LEU A 140 -7.76 -6.12 5.57
CA LEU A 140 -7.26 -6.87 6.72
C LEU A 140 -8.39 -7.38 7.61
N SER A 141 -8.32 -8.67 7.95
CA SER A 141 -9.10 -9.26 9.04
C SER A 141 -8.25 -9.40 10.29
N CYS A 142 -8.56 -8.61 11.31
CA CYS A 142 -7.84 -8.59 12.57
C CYS A 142 -8.58 -9.36 13.66
N VAL A 143 -7.90 -10.30 14.31
CA VAL A 143 -8.44 -11.09 15.42
C VAL A 143 -7.49 -11.02 16.62
N GLY A 144 -8.05 -10.75 17.80
CA GLY A 144 -7.31 -10.80 19.06
C GLY A 144 -7.03 -12.24 19.48
N GLY A 145 -5.79 -12.51 19.87
CA GLY A 145 -5.36 -13.79 20.43
C GLY A 145 -5.45 -13.85 21.96
N PRO A 146 -4.94 -14.94 22.57
CA PRO A 146 -4.72 -15.05 24.01
C PRO A 146 -3.93 -13.85 24.57
N PRO A 147 -3.95 -13.60 25.90
CA PRO A 147 -3.74 -12.26 26.46
C PRO A 147 -2.40 -11.60 26.08
N TYR A 148 -1.35 -12.38 25.79
CA TYR A 148 -0.04 -11.86 25.40
C TYR A 148 0.34 -12.13 23.94
N ASP A 149 -0.59 -12.58 23.11
CA ASP A 149 -0.39 -12.72 21.66
C ASP A 149 -0.75 -11.43 20.93
N GLY A 150 -1.68 -10.61 21.42
CA GLY A 150 -2.06 -9.36 20.76
C GLY A 150 -3.05 -9.57 19.61
N ILE A 151 -2.97 -8.76 18.56
CA ILE A 151 -3.87 -8.82 17.39
C ILE A 151 -3.09 -9.28 16.18
N ARG A 152 -3.64 -10.26 15.45
CA ARG A 152 -3.13 -10.71 14.15
C ARG A 152 -4.10 -10.30 13.06
N CYS A 153 -3.59 -9.63 12.04
CA CYS A 153 -4.35 -9.18 10.89
C CYS A 153 -3.81 -9.83 9.62
N ASN A 154 -4.67 -10.46 8.84
CA ASN A 154 -4.26 -11.11 7.58
C ASN A 154 -5.24 -10.77 6.45
N LEU A 155 -4.76 -10.84 5.21
CA LEU A 155 -5.65 -10.86 4.03
C LEU A 155 -6.54 -12.10 4.02
N ASN A 156 -7.64 -12.02 3.27
CA ASN A 156 -8.55 -13.16 3.03
C ASN A 156 -9.18 -13.75 4.30
N GLY A 157 -9.22 -13.00 5.40
CA GLY A 157 -9.96 -13.42 6.57
C GLY A 157 -11.46 -13.09 6.47
N TRP A 158 -12.20 -13.44 7.51
CA TRP A 158 -13.66 -13.37 7.55
C TRP A 158 -14.26 -11.95 7.44
N ALA A 159 -13.50 -10.91 7.78
CA ALA A 159 -13.92 -9.51 7.79
C ALA A 159 -13.23 -8.66 6.70
N GLY A 160 -12.38 -9.29 5.88
CA GLY A 160 -11.55 -8.64 4.88
C GLY A 160 -12.14 -8.78 3.49
N LYS A 161 -11.89 -7.80 2.63
CA LYS A 161 -12.11 -7.92 1.20
C LYS A 161 -11.28 -9.09 0.66
N PRO A 162 -11.90 -10.03 -0.07
CA PRO A 162 -11.18 -11.19 -0.59
C PRO A 162 -10.26 -10.82 -1.74
N GLY A 163 -9.24 -11.64 -1.93
CA GLY A 163 -8.29 -11.56 -3.03
C GLY A 163 -7.00 -10.82 -2.69
N PRO A 164 -6.03 -10.85 -3.63
CA PRO A 164 -4.84 -10.03 -3.53
C PRO A 164 -5.21 -8.55 -3.64
N ILE A 165 -4.38 -7.70 -3.06
CA ILE A 165 -4.49 -6.26 -3.28
C ILE A 165 -3.91 -5.96 -4.66
N ALA A 166 -4.76 -5.60 -5.61
CA ALA A 166 -4.31 -5.18 -6.93
C ALA A 166 -3.81 -3.74 -6.88
N LEU A 167 -2.66 -3.48 -7.51
CA LEU A 167 -2.02 -2.17 -7.56
C LEU A 167 -1.75 -1.80 -9.01
N THR A 168 -2.00 -0.54 -9.35
CA THR A 168 -1.58 0.05 -10.63
C THR A 168 -0.44 1.01 -10.37
N ALA A 169 0.77 0.60 -10.73
CA ALA A 169 1.93 1.47 -10.64
C ALA A 169 2.05 2.34 -11.88
N THR A 170 2.47 3.58 -11.70
CA THR A 170 2.65 4.54 -12.79
C THR A 170 4.07 5.05 -12.80
N SER A 171 4.67 5.17 -13.99
CA SER A 171 5.98 5.80 -14.18
C SER A 171 5.94 7.26 -13.74
N GLN A 172 6.93 7.68 -12.94
CA GLN A 172 7.12 9.07 -12.50
C GLN A 172 7.84 9.91 -13.54
#